data_AF-A0A561PL50-F1
#
_entry.id   AF-A0A561PL50-F1
#
_cell.length_a   1.000
_cell.length_b   1.000
_cell.length_c   1.000
_cell.angle_alpha   90.00
_cell.angle_beta   90.00
_cell.angle_gamma   90.00
#
_symmetry.space_group_name_H-M   'P 1'
#
loop_
_entity.id
_entity.type
_entity.pdbx_description
1 polymer ?
#
loop_
_entity_poly.entity_id
_entity_poly.type
_entity_poly.pdbx_seq_one_letter_code
_entity_poly.pdbx_strand_id
1 'polypeptide(L)' 'MKLKATGVTRGIPDLVLLWQGKIYGFELKVDSNRQSDDQVEVEKKWVSHSAAYHLVRDEETFQTHIKQILL' A
#
# COMPACT_ATOMS: atom_id res chain seq x y z
N MET A 1 7.66 -4.07 -23.41
CA MET A 1 6.56 -3.69 -22.49
C MET A 1 5.59 -4.86 -22.24
N LYS A 2 6.07 -6.07 -21.88
CA LYS A 2 5.19 -7.25 -21.76
C LYS A 2 4.24 -7.18 -20.56
N LEU A 3 4.72 -6.70 -19.41
CA LEU A 3 3.95 -6.66 -18.16
C LEU A 3 2.83 -5.61 -18.14
N LYS A 4 3.06 -4.44 -18.76
CA LYS A 4 2.00 -3.42 -18.90
C LYS A 4 0.85 -3.94 -19.78
N ALA A 5 1.17 -4.68 -20.84
CA ALA A 5 0.17 -5.29 -21.71
C ALA A 5 -0.63 -6.40 -21.01
N THR A 6 -0.11 -6.98 -19.92
CA THR A 6 -0.82 -7.96 -19.09
C THR A 6 -1.52 -7.33 -17.89
N GLY A 7 -1.69 -6.00 -17.86
CA GLY A 7 -2.46 -5.30 -16.82
C GLY A 7 -1.68 -4.95 -15.54
N VAL A 8 -0.36 -5.12 -15.52
CA VAL A 8 0.44 -4.68 -14.36
C VAL A 8 0.41 -3.16 -14.28
N THR A 9 -0.14 -2.68 -13.16
CA THR A 9 -0.26 -1.25 -12.85
C THR A 9 0.94 -0.80 -12.03
N ARG A 10 1.50 0.36 -12.36
CA ARG A 10 2.59 0.97 -11.58
C ARG A 10 2.03 1.64 -10.32
N GLY A 11 2.87 1.74 -9.29
CA GLY A 11 2.53 2.42 -8.05
C GLY A 11 1.63 1.64 -7.10
N ILE A 12 1.34 0.37 -7.41
CA ILE A 12 0.69 -0.55 -6.47
C ILE A 12 1.57 -0.69 -5.22
N PRO A 13 0.98 -0.69 -4.01
CA PRO A 13 1.74 -0.80 -2.77
C PRO A 13 2.58 -2.09 -2.73
N ASP A 14 3.71 -2.03 -2.04
CA ASP A 14 4.66 -3.15 -1.94
C ASP A 14 4.03 -4.41 -1.34
N LEU A 15 3.17 -4.24 -0.32
CA LEU A 15 2.44 -5.34 0.33
C LEU A 15 0.94 -5.08 0.30
N VAL A 16 0.17 -6.16 0.20
CA VAL A 16 -1.30 -6.15 0.28
C VAL A 16 -1.77 -7.23 1.24
N LEU A 17 -2.62 -6.86 2.19
CA LEU A 17 -3.34 -7.78 3.07
C LEU A 17 -4.82 -7.77 2.72
N LEU A 18 -5.40 -8.97 2.59
CA LEU A 18 -6.83 -9.18 2.51
C LEU A 18 -7.29 -9.85 3.80
N TRP A 19 -8.13 -9.17 4.57
CA TRP A 19 -8.64 -9.67 5.84
C TRP A 19 -10.08 -9.23 6.07
N GLN A 20 -10.95 -10.18 6.44
CA GLN A 20 -12.38 -9.93 6.71
C GLN A 20 -13.10 -9.11 5.62
N GLY A 21 -12.80 -9.39 4.34
CA GLY A 21 -13.42 -8.71 3.21
C GLY A 21 -12.92 -7.27 2.98
N LYS A 22 -11.92 -6.82 3.74
CA LYS A 22 -11.25 -5.52 3.55
C LYS A 22 -9.86 -5.72 2.96
N ILE A 23 -9.41 -4.71 2.22
CA ILE A 23 -8.08 -4.65 1.63
C ILE A 23 -7.26 -3.55 2.31
N TYR A 24 -6.00 -3.87 2.59
CA TYR A 24 -5.04 -2.99 3.23
C TYR A 24 -3.75 -3.00 2.40
N GLY A 25 -3.35 -1.83 1.91
CA GLY A 25 -2.10 -1.63 1.19
C GLY A 25 -1.03 -1.11 2.15
N PHE A 26 0.20 -1.60 2.02
CA PHE A 26 1.36 -1.08 2.76
C PHE A 26 2.46 -0.75 1.77
N GLU A 27 2.82 0.53 1.72
CA GLU A 27 3.92 1.04 0.93
C GLU A 27 5.10 1.29 1.86
N LEU A 28 6.22 0.62 1.60
CA LEU A 28 7.38 0.64 2.48
C LEU A 28 8.39 1.67 1.97
N LYS A 29 8.85 2.55 2.85
CA LYS A 29 9.92 3.50 2.54
C LYS A 29 11.02 3.45 3.58
N VAL A 30 12.26 3.51 3.12
CA VAL A 30 13.42 3.66 4.00
C VAL A 30 13.70 5.15 4.21
N ASP A 31 13.99 5.53 5.45
CA ASP A 31 14.38 6.89 5.87
C ASP A 31 13.45 8.00 5.34
N SER A 32 13.99 8.91 4.53
CA SER A 32 13.31 10.08 3.97
C SER A 32 12.74 9.85 2.56
N ASN A 33 12.81 8.62 2.04
CA ASN A 33 12.30 8.31 0.71
C ASN A 33 10.80 8.61 0.63
N ARG A 34 10.40 9.27 -0.45
CA ARG A 34 9.01 9.68 -0.70
C ARG A 34 8.34 8.71 -1.65
N GLN A 35 7.01 8.67 -1.60
CA GLN A 35 6.23 8.03 -2.66
C GLN A 35 6.51 8.73 -4.00
N SER A 36 6.58 7.93 -5.06
CA SER A 36 6.54 8.44 -6.43
C SER A 36 5.14 8.96 -6.77
N ASP A 37 5.02 9.80 -7.80
CA ASP A 37 3.74 10.33 -8.24
C ASP A 37 2.72 9.22 -8.57
N ASP A 38 3.18 8.13 -9.20
CA ASP A 38 2.34 6.95 -9.49
C ASP A 38 1.78 6.31 -8.20
N GLN A 39 2.57 6.24 -7.13
CA GLN A 39 2.16 5.69 -5.83
C GLN A 39 1.18 6.60 -5.10
N VAL A 40 1.39 7.92 -5.18
CA VAL A 40 0.45 8.92 -4.61
C VAL A 40 -0.91 8.84 -5.31
N GLU A 41 -0.94 8.67 -6.64
CA GLU A 41 -2.19 8.53 -7.38
C GLU A 41 -2.91 7.19 -7.08
N VAL A 42 -2.17 6.11 -6.86
CA VAL A 42 -2.75 4.84 -6.40
C VAL A 42 -3.32 4.96 -5.00
N GLU A 43 -2.60 5.57 -4.06
CA GLU A 43 -3.10 5.83 -2.70
C GLU A 43 -4.42 6.60 -2.72
N LYS A 44 -4.50 7.72 -3.47
CA LYS A 44 -5.73 8.50 -3.61
C LYS A 44 -6.90 7.65 -4.10
N LYS A 45 -6.66 6.78 -5.09
CA LYS A 45 -7.68 5.86 -5.63
C LYS A 45 -8.11 4.81 -4.59
N TRP A 46 -7.19 4.27 -3.81
CA TRP A 46 -7.55 3.29 -2.78
C TRP A 46 -8.40 3.94 -1.69
N VAL A 47 -7.94 5.09 -1.18
CA VAL A 47 -8.66 5.86 -0.16
C VAL A 47 -10.04 6.31 -0.65
N SER A 48 -10.17 6.71 -1.92
CA SER A 48 -11.48 7.08 -2.50
C SER A 48 -12.48 5.92 -2.56
N HIS A 49 -12.00 4.67 -2.52
CA HIS A 49 -12.82 3.46 -2.46
C HIS A 49 -12.88 2.86 -1.05
N SER A 50 -12.54 3.65 -0.02
CA SER A 50 -12.51 3.22 1.39
C SER A 50 -11.57 2.04 1.67
N ALA A 51 -10.60 1.79 0.79
CA ALA A 51 -9.51 0.87 1.04
C ALA A 51 -8.44 1.55 1.91
N ALA A 52 -7.89 0.80 2.86
CA ALA A 52 -6.81 1.30 3.70
C ALA A 52 -5.49 1.30 2.92
N TYR A 53 -4.71 2.37 3.09
CA TYR A 53 -3.38 2.50 2.52
C TYR A 53 -2.46 3.09 3.59
N HIS A 54 -1.36 2.40 3.89
CA HIS A 54 -0.42 2.75 4.94
C HIS A 54 0.95 3.01 4.34
N LEU A 55 1.45 4.24 4.50
CA LEU A 55 2.86 4.54 4.25
C LEU A 55 3.66 4.18 5.50
N VAL A 56 4.54 3.20 5.38
CA VAL A 56 5.28 2.62 6.50
C VAL A 56 6.76 2.87 6.34
N ARG A 57 7.40 3.39 7.40
CA ARG A 57 8.83 3.77 7.38
C ARG A 57 9.75 2.88 8.20
N ASP A 58 9.18 2.04 9.03
CA ASP A 58 9.89 1.18 9.96
C ASP A 58 9.05 -0.04 10.32
N GLU A 59 9.73 -1.05 10.85
CA GLU A 59 9.11 -2.32 11.22
C GLU A 59 8.11 -2.16 12.37
N GLU A 60 8.37 -1.27 13.32
CA GLU A 60 7.50 -1.07 14.49
C GLU A 60 6.12 -0.54 14.09
N THR A 61 6.10 0.45 13.19
CA THR A 61 4.87 1.00 12.59
C THR A 61 4.14 -0.08 11.79
N PHE A 62 4.86 -0.89 11.02
CA PHE A 62 4.27 -2.01 10.29
C PHE A 62 3.55 -2.98 11.24
N GLN A 63 4.26 -3.45 12.27
CA GLN A 63 3.72 -4.39 13.26
C GLN A 63 2.53 -3.82 14.00
N THR A 64 2.54 -2.52 14.30
CA THR A 64 1.43 -1.82 14.96
C THR A 64 0.18 -1.87 14.08
N HIS A 65 0.28 -1.56 12.79
CA HIS A 65 -0.86 -1.67 11.87
C HIS A 65 -1.37 -3.10 11.76
N ILE A 66 -0.48 -4.08 11.60
CA ILE A 66 -0.89 -5.48 11.51
C ILE A 66 -1.64 -5.94 12.77
N LYS A 67 -1.14 -5.58 13.96
CA LYS A 67 -1.82 -5.91 15.23
C LYS A 67 -3.20 -5.25 15.31
N GLN A 68 -3.32 -3.98 14.93
CA GLN A 68 -4.61 -3.26 14.92
C GLN A 68 -5.64 -3.83 13.93
N ILE A 69 -5.17 -4.45 12.84
CA ILE A 69 -6.05 -5.03 11.82
C ILE A 69 -6.50 -6.45 12.20
N LEU A 70 -5.60 -7.23 12.80
CA LEU A 70 -5.82 -8.66 13.05
C LEU A 70 -6.37 -8.98 14.45
N LEU A 71 -6.22 -8.09 15.43
CA LEU A 71 -6.63 -8.27 16.83
C LEU A 71 -7.77 -7.32 17.19
#